data_AF-A0A9N9WE34-F1
#
_entry.id   AF-A0A9N9WE34-F1
#
_cell.length_a   1.000
_cell.length_b   1.000
_cell.length_c   1.000
_cell.angle_alpha   90.00
_cell.angle_beta   90.00
_cell.angle_gamma   90.00
#
_symmetry.space_group_name_H-M   'P 1'
#
loop_
_entity.id
_entity.type
_entity.pdbx_description
1 polymer ?
#
loop_
_entity_poly.entity_id
_entity_poly.type
_entity_poly.pdbx_seq_one_letter_code
_entity_poly.pdbx_strand_id
1 'polypeptide(L)'
;MKSLVTFLIFFLVKTNAYVANSIQLDLTTETPNDFNENSEESTVHDKYEKDYSGYVYMDDVVFGLKLQNWTDEELPCLNETLHLIKSLHNFTTWAVWEWDSVSSQPLGILSGNRYQLGNFDQCMTYPWSTPHKEIKTQYCLAEVELETKTHVKKKTLDEIEPYGNALDLIQHNTPHFRPLRYLTWGACVPACCEPRSVEKLVKVVLARSHLGSAGLRLSIHVNETCQRPDEPKKFDVVLYAFISIYKNGDAVDETSKNSYNPLRVMRNGRCVNVETVDDERTLLYK
;
A
#
# COMPACT_ATOMS: atom_id res chain seq x y z
N MET A 1 20.10 -37.79 42.00
CA MET A 1 19.79 -38.39 40.68
C MET A 1 18.96 -37.35 39.94
N LYS A 2 19.55 -36.44 39.15
CA LYS A 2 20.06 -36.61 37.79
C LYS A 2 19.01 -37.16 36.81
N SER A 3 18.56 -36.26 35.93
CA SER A 3 18.29 -36.46 34.50
C SER A 3 17.10 -37.32 34.07
N LEU A 4 16.11 -36.68 33.43
CA LEU A 4 15.31 -37.26 32.36
C LEU A 4 14.86 -36.12 31.44
N VAL A 5 15.79 -35.65 30.60
CA VAL A 5 15.87 -35.96 29.16
C VAL A 5 14.97 -35.03 28.36
N THR A 6 15.60 -33.90 28.05
CA THR A 6 15.42 -33.06 26.86
C THR A 6 15.20 -33.92 25.61
N PHE A 7 14.01 -33.86 25.03
CA PHE A 7 13.74 -34.33 23.67
C PHE A 7 12.68 -33.43 23.03
N LEU A 8 13.11 -32.27 22.55
CA LEU A 8 12.40 -31.56 21.49
C LEU A 8 13.37 -31.45 20.32
N ILE A 9 13.19 -32.40 19.42
CA ILE A 9 13.92 -32.60 18.18
C ILE A 9 13.74 -31.35 17.32
N PHE A 10 14.86 -30.71 17.00
CA PHE A 10 14.98 -29.76 15.91
C PHE A 10 14.57 -30.44 14.60
N PHE A 11 13.33 -30.23 14.15
CA PHE A 11 12.96 -30.45 12.75
C PHE A 11 13.51 -29.29 11.92
N LEU A 12 14.81 -29.33 11.62
CA LEU A 12 15.37 -28.58 10.51
C LEU A 12 14.95 -29.30 9.22
N VAL A 13 13.76 -28.99 8.71
CA VAL A 13 13.42 -29.31 7.33
C VAL A 13 14.29 -28.42 6.46
N LYS A 14 15.31 -29.02 5.82
CA LYS A 14 16.02 -28.39 4.69
C LYS A 14 15.01 -28.21 3.55
N THR A 15 14.38 -27.05 3.48
CA THR A 15 13.67 -26.65 2.26
C THR A 15 14.72 -26.30 1.22
N ASN A 16 14.95 -27.22 0.27
CA ASN A 16 15.65 -26.89 -0.96
C ASN A 16 14.77 -25.90 -1.72
N ALA A 17 15.08 -24.61 -1.61
CA ALA A 17 14.48 -23.59 -2.47
C ALA A 17 15.11 -23.75 -3.86
N TYR A 18 14.38 -24.37 -4.78
CA TYR A 18 14.69 -24.25 -6.20
C TYR A 18 14.22 -22.88 -6.65
N VAL A 19 15.15 -21.93 -6.74
CA VAL A 19 14.94 -20.71 -7.53
C VAL A 19 14.81 -21.16 -8.98
N ALA A 20 13.62 -21.03 -9.56
CA ALA A 20 13.46 -21.22 -10.99
C ALA A 20 14.28 -20.14 -11.70
N ASN A 21 15.31 -20.57 -12.44
CA ASN A 21 16.11 -19.67 -13.27
C ASN A 21 15.23 -19.00 -14.31
N SER A 22 15.48 -17.72 -14.51
CA SER A 22 14.91 -16.87 -15.55
C SER A 22 14.93 -17.57 -16.91
N ILE A 23 13.76 -17.62 -17.56
CA ILE A 23 13.66 -17.92 -18.99
C ILE A 23 14.49 -16.85 -19.71
N GLN A 24 15.49 -17.32 -20.45
CA GLN A 24 16.29 -16.51 -21.34
C GLN A 24 15.37 -16.05 -22.48
N LEU A 25 15.02 -14.77 -22.48
CA LEU A 25 14.23 -14.17 -23.55
C LEU A 25 15.12 -14.13 -24.79
N ASP A 26 14.91 -15.10 -25.69
CA ASP A 26 15.63 -15.16 -26.95
C ASP A 26 15.06 -14.09 -27.88
N LEU A 27 15.88 -13.07 -28.14
CA LEU A 27 15.57 -11.94 -28.99
C LEU A 27 15.81 -12.36 -30.45
N THR A 28 14.79 -12.93 -31.09
CA THR A 28 14.77 -13.04 -32.55
C THR A 28 13.52 -12.37 -33.12
N THR A 29 13.80 -11.23 -33.75
CA THR A 29 12.94 -10.38 -34.58
C THR A 29 12.25 -11.13 -35.70
N GLU A 30 10.94 -10.91 -35.87
CA GLU A 30 10.34 -10.73 -37.20
C GLU A 30 9.33 -9.56 -37.16
N THR A 31 9.67 -8.52 -37.93
CA THR A 31 8.80 -7.37 -38.28
C THR A 31 7.78 -7.77 -39.34
N PRO A 32 6.58 -7.17 -39.31
CA PRO A 32 5.90 -6.85 -40.56
C PRO A 32 5.61 -5.35 -40.70
N ASN A 33 6.35 -4.74 -41.64
CA ASN A 33 5.95 -3.74 -42.64
C ASN A 33 4.93 -2.64 -42.29
N ASP A 34 5.48 -1.43 -42.25
CA ASP A 34 5.24 -0.35 -43.24
C ASP A 34 3.83 0.25 -43.32
N PHE A 35 3.69 1.45 -42.73
CA PHE A 35 2.73 2.45 -43.18
C PHE A 35 3.45 3.79 -43.38
N ASN A 36 3.76 4.02 -44.65
CA ASN A 36 4.27 5.23 -45.30
C ASN A 36 3.99 6.57 -44.60
N GLU A 37 5.09 7.26 -44.37
CA GLU A 37 5.20 8.70 -44.16
C GLU A 37 5.10 9.41 -45.53
N ASN A 38 4.03 10.18 -45.74
CA ASN A 38 4.01 11.21 -46.78
C ASN A 38 3.83 12.56 -46.09
N SER A 39 4.93 13.31 -46.05
CA SER A 39 4.98 14.72 -45.71
C SER A 39 4.37 15.54 -46.86
N GLU A 40 3.27 16.24 -46.60
CA GLU A 40 2.92 17.45 -47.33
C GLU A 40 2.98 18.64 -46.38
N GLU A 41 3.84 19.58 -46.74
CA GLU A 41 4.07 20.85 -46.08
C GLU A 41 2.94 21.83 -46.45
N SER A 42 2.19 22.30 -45.45
CA SER A 42 1.32 23.47 -45.62
C SER A 42 1.43 24.41 -44.42
N THR A 43 1.86 25.61 -44.77
CA THR A 43 2.13 26.84 -44.03
C THR A 43 1.06 27.32 -43.04
N VAL A 44 1.56 27.82 -41.91
CA VAL A 44 1.21 29.09 -41.23
C VAL A 44 -0.05 29.14 -40.35
N HIS A 45 0.24 29.54 -39.10
CA HIS A 45 -0.63 30.04 -38.04
C HIS A 45 -1.67 29.06 -37.49
N ASP A 46 -1.23 28.25 -36.52
CA ASP A 46 -2.10 27.98 -35.39
C ASP A 46 -1.43 28.26 -34.03
N LYS A 47 -2.20 29.02 -33.28
CA LYS A 47 -1.98 29.54 -31.95
C LYS A 47 -1.84 28.34 -31.01
N TYR A 48 -0.82 28.34 -30.14
CA TYR A 48 -0.64 27.32 -29.09
C TYR A 48 -1.93 27.18 -28.26
N GLU A 49 -2.78 26.25 -28.66
CA GLU A 49 -3.88 25.71 -27.87
C GLU A 49 -3.24 24.74 -26.89
N LYS A 50 -3.17 25.13 -25.62
CA LYS A 50 -2.75 24.22 -24.56
C LYS A 50 -3.79 23.11 -24.49
N ASP A 51 -3.41 21.94 -24.99
CA ASP A 51 -4.13 20.70 -24.81
C ASP A 51 -4.23 20.39 -23.30
N TYR A 52 -5.43 20.50 -22.75
CA TYR A 52 -5.77 20.17 -21.35
C TYR A 52 -6.01 18.65 -21.15
N SER A 53 -5.54 17.79 -22.06
CA SER A 53 -5.67 16.33 -21.99
C SER A 53 -4.95 15.66 -20.80
N GLY A 54 -4.02 16.34 -20.11
CA GLY A 54 -3.12 15.72 -19.14
C GLY A 54 -3.65 15.45 -17.72
N TYR A 55 -4.77 16.03 -17.30
CA TYR A 55 -5.19 16.04 -15.88
C TYR A 55 -6.46 15.26 -15.55
N VAL A 56 -6.96 14.49 -16.53
CA VAL A 56 -8.28 13.83 -16.45
C VAL A 56 -8.46 13.06 -15.15
N TYR A 57 -7.49 12.25 -14.72
CA TYR A 57 -7.59 11.42 -13.52
C TYR A 57 -7.70 12.21 -12.20
N MET A 58 -6.98 13.33 -12.06
CA MET A 58 -6.98 14.09 -10.80
C MET A 58 -8.23 14.96 -10.67
N ASP A 59 -8.66 15.61 -11.77
CA ASP A 59 -9.91 16.37 -11.82
C ASP A 59 -11.11 15.50 -11.47
N ASP A 60 -11.02 14.27 -11.94
CA ASP A 60 -11.94 13.19 -11.70
C ASP A 60 -12.04 12.76 -10.23
N VAL A 61 -10.91 12.63 -9.54
CA VAL A 61 -10.86 12.40 -8.10
C VAL A 61 -11.46 13.61 -7.37
N VAL A 62 -11.07 14.83 -7.73
CA VAL A 62 -11.60 16.07 -7.13
C VAL A 62 -13.13 16.14 -7.27
N PHE A 63 -13.65 15.82 -8.45
CA PHE A 63 -15.09 15.76 -8.69
C PHE A 63 -15.78 14.73 -7.79
N GLY A 64 -15.22 13.51 -7.69
CA GLY A 64 -15.75 12.46 -6.83
C GLY A 64 -15.74 12.82 -5.33
N LEU A 65 -14.71 13.55 -4.88
CA LEU A 65 -14.59 14.06 -3.52
C LEU A 65 -15.67 15.10 -3.23
N LYS A 66 -15.90 16.06 -4.13
CA LYS A 66 -16.94 17.10 -3.98
C LYS A 66 -18.36 16.54 -3.96
N LEU A 67 -18.59 15.38 -4.55
CA LEU A 67 -19.89 14.70 -4.52
C LEU A 67 -20.17 13.92 -3.23
N GLN A 68 -19.15 13.68 -2.38
CA GLN A 68 -19.40 13.05 -1.09
C GLN A 68 -20.13 14.02 -0.15
N ASN A 69 -20.92 13.46 0.77
CA ASN A 69 -21.55 14.23 1.82
C ASN A 69 -20.55 14.44 2.97
N TRP A 70 -19.98 15.64 3.10
CA TRP A 70 -19.03 15.99 4.15
C TRP A 70 -19.72 16.71 5.30
N THR A 71 -19.37 16.34 6.53
CA THR A 71 -19.77 17.05 7.74
C THR A 71 -18.78 18.15 8.08
N ASP A 72 -19.17 19.10 8.94
CA ASP A 72 -18.30 20.21 9.36
C ASP A 72 -17.00 19.73 10.02
N GLU A 73 -17.05 18.60 10.73
CA GLU A 73 -15.89 17.96 11.38
C GLU A 73 -14.90 17.38 10.34
N GLU A 74 -15.38 16.99 9.17
CA GLU A 74 -14.56 16.36 8.13
C GLU A 74 -14.02 17.37 7.09
N LEU A 75 -14.56 18.59 7.05
CA LEU A 75 -14.12 19.66 6.12
C LEU A 75 -12.61 19.97 6.19
N PRO A 76 -11.95 19.99 7.36
CA PRO A 76 -10.50 20.20 7.43
C PRO A 76 -9.72 19.16 6.62
N CYS A 77 -10.11 17.89 6.71
CA CYS A 77 -9.49 16.80 5.95
C CYS A 77 -9.71 16.97 4.44
N LEU A 78 -10.93 17.33 4.02
CA LEU A 78 -11.23 17.59 2.61
C LEU A 78 -10.36 18.74 2.07
N ASN A 79 -10.25 19.84 2.81
CA ASN A 79 -9.50 21.02 2.39
C ASN A 79 -8.00 20.71 2.23
N GLU A 80 -7.40 20.01 3.19
CA GLU A 80 -6.00 19.56 3.09
C GLU A 80 -5.80 18.58 1.93
N THR A 81 -6.76 17.67 1.70
CA THR A 81 -6.71 16.75 0.55
C THR A 81 -6.79 17.49 -0.78
N LEU A 82 -7.64 18.51 -0.89
CA LEU A 82 -7.73 19.35 -2.10
C LEU A 82 -6.46 20.19 -2.29
N HIS A 83 -5.83 20.64 -1.20
CA HIS A 83 -4.55 21.33 -1.24
C HIS A 83 -3.42 20.40 -1.71
N LEU A 84 -3.40 19.15 -1.24
CA LEU A 84 -2.52 18.09 -1.74
C LEU A 84 -2.70 17.88 -3.24
N ILE A 85 -3.94 17.66 -3.72
CA ILE A 85 -4.19 17.42 -5.15
C ILE A 85 -3.79 18.65 -5.98
N LYS A 86 -4.11 19.87 -5.55
CA LYS A 86 -3.66 21.10 -6.24
C LYS A 86 -2.14 21.18 -6.31
N SER A 87 -1.45 20.81 -5.24
CA SER A 87 0.02 20.80 -5.19
C SER A 87 0.62 19.67 -6.03
N LEU A 88 -0.13 18.59 -6.24
CA LEU A 88 0.19 17.51 -7.16
C LEU A 88 0.04 17.93 -8.62
N HIS A 89 -0.99 18.72 -8.98
CA HIS A 89 -1.10 19.35 -10.30
C HIS A 89 0.09 20.27 -10.60
N ASN A 90 0.58 20.98 -9.58
CA ASN A 90 1.80 21.79 -9.68
C ASN A 90 3.09 20.94 -9.60
N PHE A 91 2.97 19.62 -9.53
CA PHE A 91 4.06 18.65 -9.46
C PHE A 91 5.09 18.95 -8.35
N THR A 92 4.61 19.48 -7.23
CA THR A 92 5.48 19.79 -6.09
C THR A 92 5.98 18.49 -5.44
N THR A 93 7.25 18.49 -5.03
CA THR A 93 7.91 17.27 -4.50
C THR A 93 7.17 16.66 -3.32
N TRP A 94 6.65 17.48 -2.41
CA TRP A 94 5.97 16.96 -1.22
C TRP A 94 4.64 16.29 -1.54
N ALA A 95 3.89 16.85 -2.49
CA ALA A 95 2.60 16.31 -2.89
C ALA A 95 2.78 15.01 -3.68
N VAL A 96 3.77 14.98 -4.58
CA VAL A 96 4.15 13.74 -5.29
C VAL A 96 4.60 12.68 -4.31
N TRP A 97 5.43 13.04 -3.32
CA TRP A 97 5.91 12.10 -2.29
C TRP A 97 4.78 11.48 -1.48
N GLU A 98 3.81 12.29 -1.04
CA GLU A 98 2.64 11.81 -0.30
C GLU A 98 1.75 10.93 -1.19
N TRP A 99 1.46 11.38 -2.42
CA TRP A 99 0.60 10.63 -3.35
C TRP A 99 1.23 9.30 -3.80
N ASP A 100 2.55 9.26 -3.98
CA ASP A 100 3.31 8.06 -4.35
C ASP A 100 3.46 7.06 -3.19
N SER A 101 3.16 7.48 -1.95
CA SER A 101 3.17 6.59 -0.79
C SER A 101 1.96 5.65 -0.73
N VAL A 102 0.91 5.90 -1.54
CA VAL A 102 -0.29 5.06 -1.63
C VAL A 102 -0.38 4.38 -2.99
N SER A 103 -1.03 3.22 -3.03
CA SER A 103 -1.40 2.63 -4.31
C SER A 103 -2.45 3.52 -4.99
N SER A 104 -2.26 3.87 -6.27
CA SER A 104 -3.25 4.62 -7.04
C SER A 104 -4.37 3.72 -7.58
N GLN A 105 -4.07 2.44 -7.83
CA GLN A 105 -5.02 1.40 -8.24
C GLN A 105 -4.61 0.06 -7.62
N PRO A 106 -5.57 -0.85 -7.35
CA PRO A 106 -5.24 -2.19 -6.88
C PRO A 106 -4.50 -2.97 -7.96
N LEU A 107 -3.54 -3.79 -7.55
CA LEU A 107 -2.75 -4.64 -8.42
C LEU A 107 -2.91 -6.10 -8.04
N GLY A 108 -3.07 -6.99 -9.04
CA GLY A 108 -3.01 -8.44 -8.83
C GLY A 108 -4.20 -9.04 -8.06
N ILE A 109 -5.37 -8.41 -8.06
CA ILE A 109 -6.57 -8.92 -7.37
C ILE A 109 -6.91 -10.34 -7.83
N LEU A 110 -6.96 -10.58 -9.15
CA LEU A 110 -7.28 -11.90 -9.70
C LEU A 110 -6.20 -12.95 -9.39
N SER A 111 -4.98 -12.52 -9.06
CA SER A 111 -3.89 -13.38 -8.58
C SER A 111 -3.91 -13.59 -7.07
N GLY A 112 -4.89 -13.04 -6.35
CA GLY A 112 -5.03 -13.18 -4.90
C GLY A 112 -4.37 -12.09 -4.07
N ASN A 113 -3.90 -10.99 -4.67
CA ASN A 113 -3.30 -9.90 -3.91
C ASN A 113 -4.35 -9.08 -3.14
N ARG A 114 -4.55 -9.45 -1.88
CA ARG A 114 -5.44 -8.74 -0.93
C ARG A 114 -4.88 -7.40 -0.47
N TYR A 115 -3.57 -7.32 -0.25
CA TYR A 115 -2.95 -6.23 0.50
C TYR A 115 -2.36 -5.19 -0.45
N GLN A 116 -2.98 -4.03 -0.51
CA GLN A 116 -2.56 -2.88 -1.33
C GLN A 116 -2.02 -1.80 -0.38
N LEU A 117 -0.86 -2.04 0.22
CA LEU A 117 -0.40 -1.26 1.36
C LEU A 117 0.34 0.03 0.97
N GLY A 118 0.73 0.19 -0.29
CA GLY A 118 1.62 1.28 -0.70
C GLY A 118 2.95 1.27 0.07
N ASN A 119 3.58 2.43 0.18
CA ASN A 119 4.82 2.64 0.90
C ASN A 119 4.55 3.32 2.25
N PHE A 120 4.36 2.48 3.28
CA PHE A 120 4.15 2.93 4.65
C PHE A 120 5.28 3.85 5.16
N ASP A 121 6.54 3.47 4.95
CA ASP A 121 7.67 4.24 5.48
C ASP A 121 7.79 5.62 4.84
N GLN A 122 7.46 5.73 3.55
CA GLN A 122 7.41 7.00 2.83
C GLN A 122 6.30 7.91 3.35
N CYS A 123 5.12 7.36 3.65
CA CYS A 123 4.04 8.12 4.27
C CYS A 123 4.43 8.64 5.67
N MET A 124 5.09 7.80 6.46
CA MET A 124 5.40 8.08 7.86
C MET A 124 6.68 8.90 8.06
N THR A 125 7.60 8.88 7.10
CA THR A 125 8.88 9.59 7.20
C THR A 125 9.17 10.33 5.91
N TYR A 126 9.10 11.66 5.97
CA TYR A 126 9.46 12.53 4.85
C TYR A 126 10.66 13.43 5.19
N PRO A 127 11.53 13.73 4.20
CA PRO A 127 12.79 14.48 4.43
C PRO A 127 12.61 15.89 4.99
N TRP A 128 11.48 16.55 4.73
CA TRP A 128 11.21 17.94 5.12
C TRP A 128 10.42 18.10 6.44
N SER A 129 10.27 17.04 7.24
CA SER A 129 9.54 17.06 8.53
C SER A 129 10.10 18.02 9.58
N THR A 130 11.38 18.37 9.49
CA THR A 130 12.03 19.30 10.41
C THR A 130 11.84 20.77 10.03
N PRO A 131 12.06 21.22 8.76
CA PRO A 131 11.79 22.59 8.35
C PRO A 131 10.30 22.88 8.09
N HIS A 132 9.48 21.89 7.73
CA HIS A 132 8.09 22.05 7.30
C HIS A 132 7.15 21.18 8.14
N LYS A 133 6.83 21.66 9.36
CA LYS A 133 5.97 20.96 10.33
C LYS A 133 4.48 21.05 10.02
N GLU A 134 4.11 21.89 9.06
CA GLU A 134 2.74 22.10 8.61
C GLU A 134 2.20 20.92 7.80
N ILE A 135 3.06 20.22 7.05
CA ILE A 135 2.67 19.03 6.28
C ILE A 135 2.72 17.84 7.23
N LYS A 136 1.57 17.42 7.77
CA LYS A 136 1.49 16.22 8.63
C LYS A 136 0.59 15.19 7.99
N THR A 137 1.12 13.99 7.84
CA THR A 137 0.43 12.82 7.31
C THR A 137 0.17 11.81 8.42
N GLN A 138 -0.73 10.88 8.14
CA GLN A 138 -0.95 9.67 8.93
C GLN A 138 -1.28 8.53 7.99
N TYR A 139 -1.03 7.31 8.45
CA TYR A 139 -1.26 6.09 7.68
C TYR A 139 -2.42 5.28 8.27
N CYS A 140 -3.40 4.96 7.44
CA CYS A 140 -4.59 4.22 7.81
C CYS A 140 -4.71 2.92 7.01
N LEU A 141 -5.30 1.89 7.61
CA LEU A 141 -5.70 0.67 6.92
C LEU A 141 -7.22 0.65 6.75
N ALA A 142 -7.65 0.57 5.51
CA ALA A 142 -9.06 0.44 5.15
C ALA A 142 -9.36 -0.98 4.68
N GLU A 143 -10.31 -1.64 5.33
CA GLU A 143 -10.85 -2.92 4.86
C GLU A 143 -11.94 -2.63 3.84
N VAL A 144 -11.76 -3.17 2.64
CA VAL A 144 -12.67 -2.98 1.51
C VAL A 144 -13.33 -4.32 1.17
N GLU A 145 -14.65 -4.33 1.16
CA GLU A 145 -15.47 -5.40 0.61
C GLU A 145 -16.08 -4.95 -0.72
N LEU A 146 -15.84 -5.77 -1.75
CA LEU A 146 -16.41 -5.60 -3.07
C LEU A 146 -17.79 -6.25 -3.09
N GLU A 147 -18.84 -5.46 -2.89
CA GLU A 147 -20.22 -5.94 -2.92
C GLU A 147 -20.80 -5.87 -4.34
N THR A 148 -21.61 -6.87 -4.69
CA THR A 148 -22.41 -6.87 -5.93
C THR A 148 -23.87 -6.58 -5.59
N LYS A 149 -24.54 -5.76 -6.42
CA LYS A 149 -26.00 -5.52 -6.30
C LYS A 149 -26.82 -6.73 -6.75
N THR A 150 -26.25 -7.57 -7.60
CA THR A 150 -26.91 -8.75 -8.15
C THR A 150 -26.34 -10.00 -7.51
N HIS A 151 -27.19 -10.98 -7.20
CA HIS A 151 -26.72 -12.31 -6.82
C HIS A 151 -25.96 -12.91 -8.01
N VAL A 152 -24.64 -12.84 -7.96
CA VAL A 152 -23.78 -13.53 -8.91
C VAL A 152 -24.03 -15.02 -8.74
N LYS A 153 -24.42 -15.70 -9.82
CA LYS A 153 -24.58 -17.15 -9.79
C LYS A 153 -23.22 -17.75 -9.39
N LYS A 154 -23.24 -18.63 -8.40
CA LYS A 154 -22.04 -19.36 -7.99
C LYS A 154 -21.60 -20.24 -9.16
N LYS A 155 -20.61 -19.75 -9.91
CA LYS A 155 -19.93 -20.54 -10.94
C LYS A 155 -18.82 -21.36 -10.31
N THR A 156 -18.51 -22.51 -10.88
CA THR A 156 -17.27 -23.25 -10.58
C THR A 156 -16.09 -22.60 -11.31
N LEU A 157 -14.86 -22.85 -10.88
CA LEU A 157 -13.68 -22.24 -11.52
C LEU A 157 -13.58 -22.64 -13.01
N ASP A 158 -14.01 -23.86 -13.35
CA ASP A 158 -14.03 -24.39 -14.72
C ASP A 158 -15.07 -23.72 -15.62
N GLU A 159 -16.05 -23.03 -15.04
CA GLU A 159 -17.08 -22.27 -15.75
C GLU A 159 -16.69 -20.80 -16.00
N ILE A 160 -15.50 -20.37 -15.55
CA ILE A 160 -15.02 -19.01 -15.72
C ILE A 160 -14.25 -18.89 -17.03
N GLU A 161 -14.88 -18.22 -17.99
CA GLU A 161 -14.30 -17.98 -19.31
C GLU A 161 -13.45 -16.70 -19.33
N PRO A 162 -12.33 -16.67 -20.09
CA PRO A 162 -11.47 -15.48 -20.20
C PRO A 162 -12.18 -14.21 -20.70
N TYR A 163 -13.20 -14.37 -21.54
CA TYR A 163 -14.01 -13.27 -22.07
C TYR A 163 -15.30 -13.02 -21.26
N GLY A 164 -15.46 -13.72 -20.13
CA GLY A 164 -16.58 -13.54 -19.22
C GLY A 164 -16.42 -12.32 -18.31
N ASN A 165 -17.40 -12.10 -17.43
CA ASN A 165 -17.34 -11.02 -16.45
C ASN A 165 -16.38 -11.39 -15.31
N ALA A 166 -15.32 -10.61 -15.11
CA ALA A 166 -14.35 -10.82 -14.01
C ALA A 166 -14.98 -10.78 -12.61
N LEU A 167 -16.16 -10.16 -12.47
CA LEU A 167 -16.93 -10.17 -11.22
C LEU A 167 -17.33 -11.58 -10.79
N ASP A 168 -17.56 -12.50 -11.74
CA ASP A 168 -17.86 -13.90 -11.44
C ASP A 168 -16.71 -14.54 -10.67
N LEU A 169 -15.46 -14.23 -11.05
CA LEU A 169 -14.24 -14.70 -10.38
C LEU A 169 -14.03 -14.01 -9.03
N ILE A 170 -14.23 -12.68 -8.96
CA ILE A 170 -14.04 -11.92 -7.72
C ILE A 170 -15.03 -12.36 -6.62
N GLN A 171 -16.28 -12.64 -7.00
CA GLN A 171 -17.34 -13.06 -6.08
C GLN A 171 -17.33 -14.57 -5.79
N HIS A 172 -16.58 -15.35 -6.58
CA HIS A 172 -16.48 -16.78 -6.37
C HIS A 172 -15.87 -17.09 -4.99
N ASN A 173 -16.56 -17.95 -4.24
CA ASN A 173 -16.10 -18.39 -2.94
C ASN A 173 -15.49 -19.78 -3.06
N THR A 174 -14.18 -19.85 -3.04
CA THR A 174 -13.42 -21.11 -3.05
C THR A 174 -13.34 -21.67 -1.63
N PRO A 175 -13.49 -23.00 -1.42
CA PRO A 175 -13.33 -23.60 -0.09
C PRO A 175 -11.90 -23.54 0.46
N HIS A 176 -10.91 -23.55 -0.44
CA HIS A 176 -9.49 -23.69 -0.08
C HIS A 176 -8.65 -22.44 -0.35
N PHE A 177 -9.19 -21.45 -1.06
CA PHE A 177 -8.49 -20.21 -1.32
C PHE A 177 -9.19 -19.04 -0.64
N ARG A 178 -8.44 -17.95 -0.48
CA ARG A 178 -8.96 -16.71 0.08
C ARG A 178 -9.99 -16.10 -0.90
N PRO A 179 -11.13 -15.59 -0.40
CA PRO A 179 -12.07 -14.84 -1.23
C PRO A 179 -11.42 -13.58 -1.80
N LEU A 180 -11.58 -13.35 -3.11
CA LEU A 180 -11.00 -12.20 -3.82
C LEU A 180 -11.77 -10.89 -3.59
N ARG A 181 -12.99 -10.97 -3.04
CA ARG A 181 -13.85 -9.80 -2.75
C ARG A 181 -13.37 -8.91 -1.60
N TYR A 182 -12.39 -9.36 -0.80
CA TYR A 182 -11.86 -8.61 0.33
C TYR A 182 -10.47 -8.06 0.01
N LEU A 183 -10.28 -6.76 0.23
CA LEU A 183 -9.01 -6.06 0.05
C LEU A 183 -8.67 -5.27 1.32
N THR A 184 -7.40 -5.16 1.62
CA THR A 184 -6.89 -4.27 2.67
C THR A 184 -6.07 -3.19 1.97
N TRP A 185 -6.49 -1.93 2.13
CA TRP A 185 -5.92 -0.80 1.42
C TRP A 185 -5.20 0.14 2.39
N GLY A 186 -3.93 0.42 2.11
CA GLY A 186 -3.14 1.42 2.81
C GLY A 186 -3.41 2.81 2.27
N ALA A 187 -3.76 3.74 3.16
CA ALA A 187 -4.02 5.14 2.82
C ALA A 187 -3.10 6.07 3.62
N CYS A 188 -2.33 6.88 2.92
CA CYS A 188 -1.65 8.04 3.46
C CYS A 188 -2.55 9.24 3.25
N VAL A 189 -2.89 9.92 4.34
CA VAL A 189 -3.83 11.03 4.35
C VAL A 189 -3.32 12.13 5.27
N PRO A 190 -3.84 13.37 5.15
CA PRO A 190 -3.58 14.42 6.13
C PRO A 190 -3.88 13.95 7.57
N ALA A 191 -3.04 14.36 8.53
CA ALA A 191 -3.14 13.92 9.93
C ALA A 191 -4.43 14.36 10.64
N CYS A 192 -5.13 15.36 10.09
CA CYS A 192 -6.42 15.83 10.56
C CYS A 192 -7.60 14.94 10.15
N CYS A 193 -7.39 13.96 9.26
CA CYS A 193 -8.46 13.10 8.78
C CYS A 193 -8.93 12.12 9.86
N GLU A 194 -10.24 11.97 9.98
CA GLU A 194 -10.86 10.95 10.81
C GLU A 194 -11.14 9.69 10.00
N PRO A 195 -11.34 8.52 10.64
CA PRO A 195 -11.63 7.27 9.93
C PRO A 195 -12.74 7.38 8.86
N ARG A 196 -13.82 8.10 9.16
CA ARG A 196 -14.93 8.34 8.22
C ARG A 196 -14.52 9.16 7.00
N SER A 197 -13.68 10.17 7.19
CA SER A 197 -13.10 10.93 6.08
C SER A 197 -12.26 10.02 5.20
N VAL A 198 -11.43 9.16 5.80
CA VAL A 198 -10.57 8.22 5.09
C VAL A 198 -11.39 7.22 4.28
N GLU A 199 -12.48 6.69 4.81
CA GLU A 199 -13.40 5.82 4.08
C GLU A 199 -13.91 6.51 2.79
N LYS A 200 -14.29 7.79 2.88
CA LYS A 200 -14.74 8.58 1.72
C LYS A 200 -13.61 8.79 0.70
N LEU A 201 -12.40 9.12 1.18
CA LEU A 201 -11.23 9.30 0.33
C LEU A 201 -10.89 8.02 -0.44
N VAL A 202 -10.74 6.90 0.27
CA VAL A 202 -10.43 5.60 -0.33
C VAL A 202 -11.53 5.17 -1.30
N LYS A 203 -12.81 5.41 -0.96
CA LYS A 203 -13.94 5.12 -1.85
C LYS A 203 -13.83 5.85 -3.18
N VAL A 204 -13.50 7.15 -3.15
CA VAL A 204 -13.39 7.96 -4.37
C VAL A 204 -12.20 7.51 -5.22
N VAL A 205 -11.03 7.31 -4.60
CA VAL A 205 -9.82 6.85 -5.31
C VAL A 205 -10.06 5.47 -5.92
N LEU A 206 -10.60 4.53 -5.15
CA LEU A 206 -10.84 3.16 -5.63
C LEU A 206 -11.91 3.10 -6.72
N ALA A 207 -12.92 3.98 -6.66
CA ALA A 207 -13.92 4.11 -7.72
C ALA A 207 -13.33 4.60 -9.06
N ARG A 208 -12.13 5.19 -9.07
CA ARG A 208 -11.40 5.53 -10.32
C ARG A 208 -10.54 4.40 -10.86
N SER A 209 -10.41 3.30 -10.15
CA SER A 209 -9.72 2.12 -10.65
C SER A 209 -10.60 1.26 -11.57
N HIS A 210 -10.02 0.21 -12.14
CA HIS A 210 -10.75 -0.79 -12.92
C HIS A 210 -11.90 -1.46 -12.13
N LEU A 211 -11.87 -1.42 -10.79
CA LEU A 211 -12.97 -1.93 -9.96
C LEU A 211 -14.21 -1.04 -10.00
N GLY A 212 -14.05 0.27 -10.26
CA GLY A 212 -15.18 1.19 -10.44
C GLY A 212 -16.02 0.86 -11.68
N SER A 213 -15.35 0.42 -12.76
CA SER A 213 -16.01 0.01 -14.01
C SER A 213 -16.86 -1.25 -13.87
N ALA A 214 -16.63 -2.07 -12.84
CA ALA A 214 -17.35 -3.33 -12.62
C ALA A 214 -18.77 -3.14 -12.03
N GLY A 215 -19.21 -1.90 -11.77
CA GLY A 215 -20.51 -1.62 -11.15
C GLY A 215 -20.63 -2.12 -9.70
N LEU A 216 -19.49 -2.41 -9.07
CA LEU A 216 -19.36 -2.86 -7.70
C LEU A 216 -19.77 -1.76 -6.71
N ARG A 217 -20.45 -2.15 -5.64
CA ARG A 217 -20.63 -1.29 -4.47
C ARG A 217 -19.45 -1.54 -3.54
N LEU A 218 -18.68 -0.50 -3.26
CA LEU A 218 -17.57 -0.56 -2.33
C LEU A 218 -18.09 -0.32 -0.91
N SER A 219 -17.84 -1.29 -0.02
CA SER A 219 -18.08 -1.18 1.41
C SER A 219 -16.72 -1.06 2.09
N ILE A 220 -16.46 0.08 2.73
CA ILE A 220 -15.13 0.43 3.25
C ILE A 220 -15.25 0.74 4.72
N HIS A 221 -14.37 0.15 5.52
CA HIS A 221 -14.34 0.33 6.96
C HIS A 221 -12.91 0.59 7.43
N VAL A 222 -12.72 1.65 8.21
CA VAL A 222 -11.45 1.94 8.89
C VAL A 222 -11.66 1.70 10.38
N ASN A 223 -11.36 0.47 10.83
CA ASN A 223 -11.64 0.02 12.19
C ASN A 223 -10.54 0.41 13.18
N GLU A 224 -9.29 0.44 12.71
CA GLU A 224 -8.13 0.76 13.54
C GLU A 224 -7.84 2.26 13.52
N THR A 225 -7.28 2.76 14.61
CA THR A 225 -6.78 4.14 14.66
C THR A 225 -5.61 4.28 13.69
N CYS A 226 -5.66 5.31 12.85
CA CYS A 226 -4.57 5.64 11.94
C CYS A 226 -3.27 5.91 12.71
N GLN A 227 -2.15 5.48 12.14
CA GLN A 227 -0.83 5.64 12.74
C GLN A 227 -0.25 7.00 12.38
N ARG A 228 0.24 7.72 13.38
CA ARG A 228 0.91 9.01 13.19
C ARG A 228 2.42 8.91 13.38
N PRO A 229 3.23 9.73 12.67
CA PRO A 229 4.68 9.73 12.81
C PRO A 229 5.20 10.01 14.23
N ASP A 230 4.44 10.79 15.01
CA ASP A 230 4.78 11.26 16.35
C ASP A 230 4.23 10.39 17.48
N GLU A 231 3.41 9.39 17.16
CA GLU A 231 2.84 8.50 18.17
C GLU A 231 3.75 7.29 18.44
N PRO A 232 4.00 6.95 19.72
CA PRO A 232 4.81 5.79 20.06
C PRO A 232 4.11 4.50 19.62
N LYS A 233 4.84 3.66 18.87
CA LYS A 233 4.33 2.36 18.42
C LYS A 233 4.20 1.42 19.61
N LYS A 234 2.98 0.92 19.84
CA LYS A 234 2.71 -0.12 20.83
C LYS A 234 2.82 -1.48 20.15
N PHE A 235 3.65 -2.35 20.68
CA PHE A 235 3.79 -3.72 20.18
C PHE A 235 3.14 -4.72 21.14
N ASP A 236 2.80 -5.90 20.62
CA ASP A 236 2.30 -6.99 21.45
C ASP A 236 3.41 -7.51 22.38
N VAL A 237 3.02 -7.96 23.58
CA VAL A 237 3.88 -8.65 24.55
C VAL A 237 4.61 -9.82 23.90
N VAL A 238 3.99 -10.52 22.94
CA VAL A 238 4.63 -11.62 22.21
C VAL A 238 5.82 -11.12 21.39
N LEU A 239 5.72 -9.96 20.73
CA LEU A 239 6.86 -9.39 19.99
C LEU A 239 7.97 -8.96 20.95
N TYR A 240 7.62 -8.35 22.09
CA TYR A 240 8.59 -8.02 23.12
C TYR A 240 9.29 -9.26 23.69
N ALA A 241 8.54 -10.34 23.92
CA ALA A 241 9.10 -11.61 24.39
C ALA A 241 10.03 -12.20 23.33
N PHE A 242 9.65 -12.19 22.05
CA PHE A 242 10.49 -12.64 20.95
C PHE A 242 11.81 -11.85 20.85
N ILE A 243 11.75 -10.52 20.88
CA ILE A 243 12.94 -9.66 20.85
C ILE A 243 13.81 -9.90 22.09
N SER A 244 13.21 -10.06 23.27
CA SER A 244 13.93 -10.33 24.52
C SER A 244 14.63 -11.69 24.49
N ILE A 245 13.98 -12.73 23.97
CA ILE A 245 14.57 -14.06 23.79
C ILE A 245 15.72 -14.00 22.78
N TYR A 246 15.55 -13.28 21.66
CA TYR A 246 16.58 -13.11 20.65
C TYR A 246 17.81 -12.36 21.22
N LYS A 247 17.59 -11.27 21.96
CA LYS A 247 18.68 -10.56 22.67
C LYS A 247 19.41 -11.42 23.70
N ASN A 248 18.69 -12.32 24.39
CA ASN A 248 19.30 -13.24 25.36
C ASN A 248 19.94 -14.48 24.68
N GLY A 249 19.56 -14.78 23.43
CA GLY A 249 20.14 -15.85 22.62
C GLY A 249 21.57 -15.54 22.13
N ASP A 250 21.92 -14.26 22.02
CA ASP A 250 23.28 -13.79 21.71
C ASP A 250 24.22 -13.82 22.94
N ALA A 251 23.72 -14.21 24.13
CA ALA A 251 24.51 -14.26 25.36
C ALA A 251 25.19 -15.63 25.63
N VAL A 252 25.26 -16.52 24.64
CA VAL A 252 25.96 -17.82 24.74
C VAL A 252 27.10 -17.93 23.71
N ASP A 253 28.00 -16.94 23.71
CA ASP A 253 29.41 -17.18 23.35
C ASP A 253 30.29 -16.15 24.08
N GLU A 254 30.53 -16.42 25.36
CA GLU A 254 31.40 -15.62 26.21
C GLU A 254 32.88 -15.98 25.97
N THR A 255 33.34 -16.00 24.72
CA THR A 255 34.77 -15.96 24.38
C THR A 255 35.11 -15.07 23.17
N SER A 256 34.46 -13.91 23.05
CA SER A 256 34.98 -12.81 22.22
C SER A 256 34.38 -11.47 22.66
N LYS A 257 34.97 -10.86 23.70
CA LYS A 257 34.72 -9.45 24.02
C LYS A 257 35.35 -8.57 22.94
N ASN A 258 34.55 -8.10 21.99
CA ASN A 258 34.54 -6.73 21.45
C ASN A 258 33.75 -6.66 20.12
N SER A 259 32.42 -6.68 20.18
CA SER A 259 31.59 -5.86 19.29
C SER A 259 30.14 -5.97 19.78
N TYR A 260 29.71 -5.09 20.67
CA TYR A 260 28.29 -4.86 20.88
C TYR A 260 27.73 -4.34 19.56
N ASN A 261 27.03 -5.20 18.80
CA ASN A 261 26.27 -4.77 17.64
C ASN A 261 24.87 -4.38 18.14
N PRO A 262 24.52 -3.08 18.22
CA PRO A 262 23.15 -2.67 18.53
C PRO A 262 22.21 -3.28 17.49
N LEU A 263 21.00 -3.66 17.91
CA LEU A 263 19.93 -4.04 16.98
C LEU A 263 19.70 -2.87 16.03
N ARG A 264 19.95 -3.13 14.75
CA ARG A 264 19.78 -2.16 13.67
C ARG A 264 18.55 -2.51 12.87
N VAL A 265 17.62 -1.57 12.76
CA VAL A 265 16.47 -1.68 11.86
C VAL A 265 16.71 -0.75 10.68
N MET A 266 16.37 -1.21 9.48
CA MET A 266 16.48 -0.40 8.27
C MET A 266 15.41 0.70 8.28
N ARG A 267 15.83 1.95 8.19
CA ARG A 267 14.96 3.12 8.03
C ARG A 267 15.55 4.02 6.94
N ASN A 268 14.77 4.33 5.90
CA ASN A 268 15.21 5.17 4.76
C ASN A 268 16.55 4.72 4.15
N GLY A 269 16.74 3.41 3.98
CA GLY A 269 17.99 2.84 3.44
C GLY A 269 19.20 2.95 4.36
N ARG A 270 19.04 3.36 5.63
CA ARG A 270 20.10 3.40 6.64
C ARG A 270 19.76 2.54 7.84
N CYS A 271 20.77 1.88 8.39
CA CYS A 271 20.64 1.09 9.61
C CYS A 271 20.62 2.02 10.84
N VAL A 272 19.54 1.98 11.62
CA VAL A 272 19.33 2.82 12.81
C VAL A 272 19.29 1.97 14.07
N ASN A 273 19.92 2.44 15.15
CA ASN A 273 19.99 1.73 16.43
C ASN A 273 18.66 1.83 17.19
N VAL A 274 18.23 0.74 17.81
CA VAL A 274 17.04 0.70 18.67
C VAL A 274 17.46 0.77 20.14
N GLU A 275 17.09 1.87 20.83
CA GLU A 275 17.27 2.03 22.28
C GLU A 275 15.93 1.75 23.00
N THR A 276 15.98 0.93 24.06
CA THR A 276 14.86 0.72 24.99
C THR A 276 14.89 1.81 26.04
N VAL A 277 13.80 2.56 26.20
CA VAL A 277 13.63 3.49 27.33
C VAL A 277 13.05 2.74 28.51
N ASP A 278 13.49 3.06 29.73
CA ASP A 278 13.17 2.44 31.03
C ASP A 278 11.68 2.48 31.46
N ASP A 279 10.77 2.76 30.53
CA ASP A 279 9.33 2.59 30.74
C ASP A 279 8.93 1.35 29.92
N GLU A 280 8.60 0.25 30.62
CA GLU A 280 8.57 -1.17 30.17
C GLU A 280 7.76 -1.52 28.90
N ARG A 281 7.26 -0.55 28.14
CA ARG A 281 6.42 -0.75 26.94
C ARG A 281 6.71 0.18 25.77
N THR A 282 7.83 0.90 25.75
CA THR A 282 8.13 1.86 24.64
C THR A 282 9.50 1.62 24.02
N LEU A 283 9.53 1.43 22.70
CA LEU A 283 10.77 1.46 21.90
C LEU A 283 10.86 2.81 21.19
N LEU A 284 11.99 3.50 21.35
CA LEU A 284 12.28 4.74 20.63
C LEU A 284 13.39 4.48 19.60
N TYR A 285 13.17 5.01 18.39
CA TYR A 285 14.17 5.02 17.32
C TYR A 285 14.85 6.38 17.32
N LYS A 286 16.18 6.41 17.36
CA LYS A 286 17.00 7.62 17.40
C LYS A 286 17.73 7.86 16.08
#